data_AF-A0A7V4LVV1-F1
#
_entry.id   AF-A0A7V4LVV1-F1
#
_cell.length_a   1.000
_cell.length_b   1.000
_cell.length_c   1.000
_cell.angle_alpha   90.00
_cell.angle_beta   90.00
_cell.angle_gamma   90.00
#
_symmetry.space_group_name_H-M   'P 1'
#
loop_
_entity.id
_entity.type
_entity.pdbx_description
1 polymer ?
#
loop_
_entity_poly.entity_id
_entity_poly.type
_entity_poly.pdbx_seq_one_letter_code
_entity_poly.pdbx_strand_id
1 'polypeptide(L)'
;MPYTYEQLSKMTVAQLRQIADGIEHEAVKGHSTMHKEKLLPALCKALGIEARVHHQVIGADKTAIKSQIRQLKIQRDEAIANHDYARLAEIRNNIHHLKRFLRKHLK
;
A
#
# COMPACT_ATOMS: atom_id res chain seq x y z
N MET A 1 -16.30 23.04 5.86
CA MET A 1 -15.03 23.02 5.13
C MET A 1 -14.70 21.57 4.81
N PRO A 2 -14.33 21.21 3.57
CA PRO A 2 -13.99 19.83 3.25
C PRO A 2 -12.71 19.46 4.01
N TYR A 3 -12.83 18.57 4.98
CA TYR A 3 -11.66 18.02 5.67
C TYR A 3 -10.76 17.33 4.65
N THR A 4 -9.44 17.49 4.77
CA THR A 4 -8.49 16.72 3.97
C THR A 4 -7.99 15.50 4.72
N TYR A 5 -7.55 14.47 4.00
CA TYR A 5 -6.99 13.25 4.61
C TYR A 5 -5.84 13.57 5.59
N GLU A 6 -4.94 14.49 5.23
CA GLU A 6 -3.82 14.87 6.08
C GLU A 6 -4.26 15.52 7.39
N GLN A 7 -5.33 16.31 7.36
CA GLN A 7 -5.90 16.91 8.57
C GLN A 7 -6.48 15.84 9.49
N LEU A 8 -7.27 14.91 8.95
CA LEU A 8 -7.83 13.79 9.71
C LEU A 8 -6.73 12.86 10.26
N SER A 9 -5.65 12.65 9.51
CA SER A 9 -4.52 11.81 9.95
C SER A 9 -3.74 12.41 11.11
N LYS A 10 -3.69 13.73 11.23
CA LYS A 10 -3.00 14.42 12.33
C LYS A 10 -3.85 14.52 13.61
N MET A 11 -5.17 14.38 13.50
CA MET A 11 -6.09 14.43 14.64
C MET A 11 -5.97 13.20 15.57
N THR A 12 -6.39 13.37 16.82
CA THR A 12 -6.47 12.27 17.80
C THR A 12 -7.72 11.43 17.56
N VAL A 13 -7.75 10.20 18.08
CA VAL A 13 -8.94 9.33 17.99
C VAL A 13 -10.18 10.00 18.59
N ALA A 14 -10.02 10.74 19.68
CA ALA A 14 -11.12 11.48 20.32
C ALA A 14 -11.71 12.55 19.39
N GLN A 15 -10.85 13.32 18.71
CA GLN A 15 -11.28 14.33 17.74
C GLN A 15 -11.97 13.71 16.53
N LEU A 16 -11.46 12.57 16.03
CA LEU A 16 -12.09 11.84 14.93
C LEU A 16 -13.48 11.31 15.32
N ARG A 17 -13.67 10.87 16.58
CA ARG A 17 -14.99 10.45 17.08
C ARG A 17 -15.98 11.61 17.15
N GLN A 18 -15.55 12.78 17.62
CA GLN A 18 -16.39 13.99 17.63
C GLN A 18 -16.85 14.38 16.22
N ILE A 19 -15.99 14.22 15.21
CA ILE A 19 -16.37 14.46 13.82
C ILE A 19 -17.36 13.39 13.35
N ALA A 20 -17.17 12.13 13.76
CA ALA A 20 -18.07 11.03 13.42
C ALA A 20 -19.46 11.14 14.08
N ASP A 21 -19.56 11.71 15.29
CA ASP A 21 -20.83 11.99 15.98
C ASP A 21 -21.75 12.92 15.16
N GLY A 22 -21.16 13.84 14.39
CA GLY A 22 -21.88 14.77 13.51
C GLY A 22 -22.17 14.23 12.11
N ILE A 23 -21.82 12.98 11.81
CA ILE A 23 -21.95 12.38 10.48
C ILE A 23 -22.81 11.12 10.56
N GLU A 24 -24.02 11.20 10.01
CA GLU A 24 -24.90 10.05 9.87
C GLU A 24 -24.55 9.26 8.60
N HIS A 25 -23.53 8.41 8.69
CA HIS A 25 -23.16 7.50 7.60
C HIS A 25 -22.90 6.09 8.12
N GLU A 26 -23.38 5.08 7.39
CA GLU A 26 -23.21 3.66 7.74
C GLU A 26 -21.77 3.25 8.03
N ALA A 27 -20.78 3.89 7.40
CA ALA A 27 -19.36 3.57 7.56
C ALA A 27 -18.83 3.94 8.96
N VAL A 28 -19.39 4.95 9.61
CA VAL A 28 -19.01 5.43 10.96
C VAL A 28 -19.97 4.96 12.05
N LYS A 29 -20.89 4.04 11.74
CA LYS A 29 -21.75 3.39 12.73
C LYS A 29 -20.90 2.57 13.71
N GLY A 30 -20.93 2.95 14.99
CA GLY A 30 -20.08 2.34 16.03
C GLY A 30 -18.69 2.98 16.19
N HIS A 31 -18.49 4.22 15.73
CA HIS A 31 -17.22 4.94 15.85
C HIS A 31 -16.69 5.08 17.30
N SER A 32 -17.57 5.00 18.31
CA SER A 32 -17.23 5.07 19.73
C SER A 32 -16.22 4.00 20.17
N THR A 33 -16.24 2.82 19.54
CA THR A 33 -15.32 1.71 19.84
C THR A 33 -14.22 1.53 18.79
N MET A 34 -14.28 2.25 17.66
CA MET A 34 -13.28 2.13 16.60
C MET A 34 -11.92 2.74 17.00
N HIS A 35 -10.85 2.04 16.65
CA HIS A 35 -9.47 2.56 16.70
C HIS A 35 -9.16 3.44 15.49
N LYS A 36 -8.11 4.27 15.60
CA LYS A 36 -7.71 5.24 14.55
C LYS A 36 -7.61 4.63 13.17
N GLU A 37 -7.02 3.44 13.09
CA GLU A 37 -6.76 2.71 11.85
C GLU A 37 -8.04 2.37 11.07
N LYS A 38 -9.15 2.11 11.77
CA LYS A 38 -10.45 1.80 11.15
C LYS A 38 -11.33 3.04 11.02
N LEU A 39 -11.25 3.94 12.00
CA LEU A 39 -12.06 5.15 12.05
C LEU A 39 -11.70 6.14 10.95
N LEU A 40 -10.42 6.30 10.63
CA LEU A 40 -9.97 7.27 9.64
C LEU A 40 -10.40 6.92 8.20
N PRO A 41 -10.23 5.67 7.71
CA PRO A 41 -10.78 5.27 6.42
C PRO A 41 -12.31 5.36 6.36
N ALA A 42 -13.00 5.00 7.45
CA ALA A 42 -14.45 5.10 7.56
C ALA A 42 -14.94 6.55 7.43
N LEU A 43 -14.28 7.49 8.12
CA LEU A 43 -14.55 8.92 8.01
C LEU A 43 -14.24 9.47 6.62
N CYS A 44 -13.13 9.07 6.01
CA CYS A 44 -12.81 9.49 4.65
C CYS A 44 -13.88 9.01 3.65
N LYS A 45 -14.34 7.76 3.79
CA LYS A 45 -15.45 7.22 2.99
C LYS A 45 -16.75 8.00 3.23
N ALA A 46 -17.07 8.32 4.49
CA ALA A 46 -18.28 9.04 4.84
C ALA A 46 -18.29 10.50 4.35
N LEU A 47 -17.12 11.13 4.29
CA LEU A 47 -16.94 12.51 3.81
C LEU A 47 -16.70 12.60 2.30
N GLY A 48 -16.70 11.47 1.58
CA GLY A 48 -16.38 11.44 0.14
C GLY A 48 -14.94 11.86 -0.18
N ILE A 49 -14.05 11.83 0.81
CA ILE A 49 -12.62 12.08 0.63
C ILE A 49 -12.04 10.80 0.07
N GLU A 50 -11.52 10.84 -1.15
CA GLU A 50 -10.71 9.76 -1.69
C GLU A 50 -9.51 9.52 -0.78
N ALA A 51 -9.67 8.59 0.16
CA ALA A 51 -8.57 8.00 0.89
C ALA A 51 -7.75 7.26 -0.16
N ARG A 52 -6.80 7.97 -0.79
CA ARG A 52 -5.75 7.35 -1.60
C ARG A 52 -5.08 6.34 -0.68
N VAL A 53 -5.45 5.09 -0.89
CA VAL A 53 -5.13 3.94 -0.08
C VAL A 53 -3.61 3.82 -0.02
N HIS A 54 -2.98 4.39 1.01
CA HIS A 54 -1.54 4.27 1.21
C HIS A 54 -1.15 3.08 2.10
N HIS A 55 -2.11 2.28 2.60
CA HIS A 55 -1.85 1.17 3.51
C HIS A 55 -2.73 -0.05 3.19
N GLN A 56 -2.70 -0.55 1.96
CA GLN A 56 -3.09 -1.94 1.71
C GLN A 56 -1.92 -2.71 1.12
N VAL A 57 -1.35 -3.56 1.98
CA VAL A 57 -0.76 -4.86 1.62
C VAL A 57 0.59 -4.89 0.87
N ILE A 58 1.48 -3.92 1.07
CA ILE A 58 2.89 -4.07 0.63
C ILE A 58 3.55 -5.30 1.30
N GLY A 59 3.05 -5.73 2.46
CA GLY A 59 3.53 -6.92 3.17
C GLY A 59 3.37 -8.23 2.41
N ALA A 60 2.20 -8.49 1.82
CA ALA A 60 1.97 -9.70 1.00
C ALA A 60 2.58 -9.56 -0.39
N ASP A 61 2.59 -8.34 -0.95
CA ASP A 61 3.26 -8.10 -2.22
C ASP A 61 4.78 -8.29 -2.13
N LYS A 62 5.39 -8.02 -0.97
CA LYS A 62 6.84 -8.23 -0.79
C LYS A 62 7.24 -9.70 -0.90
N THR A 63 6.46 -10.62 -0.36
CA THR A 63 6.76 -12.06 -0.47
C THR A 63 6.59 -12.52 -1.91
N ALA A 64 5.55 -12.06 -2.60
CA ALA A 64 5.33 -12.32 -4.02
C ALA A 64 6.47 -11.76 -4.90
N ILE A 65 6.87 -10.51 -4.71
CA ILE A 65 7.97 -9.86 -5.45
C ILE A 65 9.30 -10.57 -5.17
N LYS A 66 9.57 -10.99 -3.93
CA LYS A 66 10.77 -11.77 -3.60
C LYS A 66 10.76 -13.14 -4.29
N SER A 67 9.59 -13.79 -4.39
CA SER A 67 9.43 -15.06 -5.12
C SER A 67 9.73 -14.88 -6.61
N GLN A 68 9.17 -13.83 -7.24
CA GLN A 68 9.46 -13.49 -8.64
C GLN A 68 10.95 -13.21 -8.88
N ILE A 69 11.61 -12.46 -7.98
CA ILE A 69 13.06 -12.24 -8.06
C ILE A 69 13.84 -13.57 -7.99
N ARG A 70 13.39 -14.53 -7.19
CA ARG A 70 14.02 -15.86 -7.11
C ARG A 70 13.87 -16.62 -8.43
N GLN A 71 12.67 -16.62 -9.03
CA GLN A 71 12.43 -17.24 -10.33
C GLN A 71 13.27 -16.61 -11.45
N LEU A 72 13.33 -15.28 -11.51
CA LEU A 72 14.14 -14.55 -12.49
C LEU A 72 15.64 -14.86 -12.34
N LYS A 73 16.13 -15.12 -11.13
CA LYS A 73 17.53 -15.56 -10.94
C LYS A 73 17.80 -16.94 -11.52
N ILE A 74 16.84 -17.86 -11.44
CA ILE A 74 16.97 -19.19 -12.06
C ILE A 74 17.02 -19.03 -13.58
N GLN A 75 16.08 -18.26 -14.15
CA GLN A 75 16.06 -17.98 -15.59
C GLN A 75 17.31 -17.25 -16.08
N ARG A 76 17.92 -16.40 -15.24
CA ARG A 76 19.20 -15.77 -15.54
C ARG A 76 20.29 -16.82 -15.70
N ASP A 77 20.35 -17.80 -14.79
CA ASP A 77 21.39 -18.82 -14.80
C ASP A 77 21.21 -19.75 -16.02
N GLU A 78 19.97 -20.06 -16.40
CA GLU A 78 19.63 -20.74 -17.65
C GLU A 78 20.03 -19.93 -18.89
N ALA A 79 19.75 -18.61 -18.91
CA ALA A 79 20.13 -17.74 -20.03
C ALA A 79 21.65 -17.60 -20.18
N ILE A 80 22.39 -17.63 -19.07
CA ILE A 80 23.87 -17.65 -19.08
C ILE A 80 24.37 -18.96 -19.69
N ALA A 81 23.80 -20.10 -19.30
CA ALA A 81 24.18 -21.41 -19.85
C ALA A 81 23.88 -21.51 -21.36
N ASN A 82 22.78 -20.93 -21.82
CA ASN A 82 22.37 -20.93 -23.23
C ASN A 82 23.03 -19.80 -24.05
N HIS A 83 23.90 -18.98 -23.45
CA HIS A 83 24.49 -17.80 -24.10
C HIS A 83 23.47 -16.84 -24.73
N ASP A 84 22.26 -16.78 -24.18
CA ASP A 84 21.20 -15.89 -24.66
C ASP A 84 21.36 -14.50 -24.02
N TYR A 85 22.19 -13.68 -24.65
CA TYR A 85 22.52 -12.33 -24.16
C TYR A 85 21.34 -11.36 -24.17
N ALA A 86 20.40 -11.52 -25.12
CA ALA A 86 19.22 -10.68 -25.21
C ALA A 86 18.31 -10.92 -24.00
N ARG A 87 17.99 -12.19 -23.74
CA ARG A 87 17.17 -12.59 -22.59
C ARG A 87 17.86 -12.32 -21.26
N LEU A 88 19.18 -12.45 -21.19
CA LEU A 88 19.97 -12.12 -20.00
C LEU A 88 19.86 -10.63 -19.62
N ALA A 89 19.87 -9.72 -20.61
CA ALA A 89 19.73 -8.29 -20.36
C ALA A 89 18.34 -7.94 -19.80
N GLU A 90 17.28 -8.48 -20.39
CA GLU A 90 15.91 -8.29 -19.92
C GLU A 90 15.72 -8.79 -18.49
N ILE A 91 16.19 -10.01 -18.19
CA ILE A 91 16.08 -10.59 -16.86
C ILE A 91 16.81 -9.74 -15.81
N ARG A 92 18.01 -9.23 -16.12
CA ARG A 92 18.78 -8.36 -15.22
C ARG A 92 18.04 -7.04 -14.94
N ASN A 93 17.45 -6.44 -15.98
CA ASN A 93 16.65 -5.22 -15.84
C ASN A 93 15.43 -5.46 -14.95
N ASN A 94 14.69 -6.54 -15.19
CA ASN A 94 13.52 -6.92 -14.39
C ASN A 94 13.88 -7.11 -12.90
N ILE A 95 14.98 -7.83 -12.61
CA ILE A 95 15.50 -7.98 -11.25
C ILE A 95 15.85 -6.62 -10.62
N HIS A 96 16.49 -5.73 -11.36
CA HIS A 96 16.86 -4.40 -10.88
C HIS A 96 15.62 -3.55 -10.55
N HIS A 97 14.62 -3.53 -11.45
CA HIS A 97 13.37 -2.80 -11.25
C HIS A 97 12.62 -3.28 -10.00
N LEU A 98 12.41 -4.60 -9.85
CA LEU A 98 11.71 -5.17 -8.69
C LEU A 98 12.44 -4.86 -7.36
N LYS A 99 13.78 -4.94 -7.34
CA LYS A 99 14.57 -4.55 -6.17
C LYS A 99 14.48 -3.06 -5.84
N ARG A 100 14.41 -2.19 -6.85
CA ARG A 100 14.25 -0.74 -6.67
C ARG A 100 12.85 -0.39 -6.20
N PHE A 101 11.83 -1.05 -6.73
CA PHE A 101 10.45 -0.94 -6.29
C PHE A 101 10.32 -1.28 -4.81
N LEU A 102 10.85 -2.43 -4.38
CA LEU A 102 10.87 -2.81 -2.96
C LEU A 102 11.56 -1.75 -2.08
N ARG A 103 12.70 -1.20 -2.51
CA ARG A 103 13.40 -0.17 -1.73
C ARG A 103 12.65 1.15 -1.62
N LYS A 104 11.86 1.51 -2.64
CA LYS A 104 11.08 2.76 -2.68
C LYS A 104 9.81 2.65 -1.82
N HIS A 105 9.15 1.50 -1.84
CA HIS A 105 7.85 1.30 -1.19
C HIS A 105 7.96 0.76 0.25
N LEU A 106 9.16 0.44 0.73
CA LEU A 106 9.39 -0.11 2.07
C LEU A 106 10.11 0.87 3.01
N LYS A 107 9.96 2.17 2.78
CA LYS A 107 10.56 3.23 3.60
C LYS A 107 9.61 3.73 4.67
#